data_AF-A0A967I7I0-F1
#
_entry.id   AF-A0A967I7I0-F1
#
_cell.length_a   1.000
_cell.length_b   1.000
_cell.length_c   1.000
_cell.angle_alpha   90.00
_cell.angle_beta   90.00
_cell.angle_gamma   90.00
#
_symmetry.space_group_name_H-M   'P 1'
#
loop_
_entity.id
_entity.type
_entity.pdbx_description
1 polymer ?
#
loop_
_entity_poly.entity_id
_entity_poly.type
_entity_poly.pdbx_seq_one_letter_code
_entity_poly.pdbx_strand_id
1 'polypeptide(L)'
;GTFGGKVECSEYLIAPFTSQTARVAIPGMGDRIFSMTQDDEMVFGLPGKELQELAQGLREAGKAIGARYPVTFYQNFQPEFPKPYKVLGEELGIL
;
A
#
# COMPACT_ATOMS: atom_id res chain seq x y z
N GLY A 1 2.05 19.70 6.91
CA GLY A 1 1.73 18.28 6.73
C GLY A 1 0.69 17.92 7.75
N THR A 2 -0.44 17.39 7.31
CA THR A 2 -1.51 16.88 8.17
C THR A 2 -1.14 15.47 8.58
N PHE A 3 -0.36 15.33 9.65
CA PHE A 3 0.05 14.03 10.18
C PHE A 3 -1.07 13.45 11.07
N GLY A 4 -2.23 13.18 10.46
CA GLY A 4 -3.40 12.61 11.12
C GLY A 4 -3.72 11.24 10.54
N GLY A 5 -3.93 10.23 11.38
CA GLY A 5 -4.31 8.87 10.95
C GLY A 5 -5.76 8.74 10.46
N LYS A 6 -6.25 9.74 9.71
CA LYS A 6 -7.58 9.79 9.09
C LYS A 6 -7.45 10.43 7.71
N VAL A 7 -8.15 9.87 6.72
CA VAL A 7 -8.11 10.35 5.31
C VAL A 7 -6.70 10.20 4.71
N GLU A 8 -5.97 9.23 5.21
CA GLU A 8 -4.60 8.87 4.87
C GLU A 8 -4.40 8.52 3.39
N CYS A 9 -5.44 8.00 2.72
CA CYS A 9 -5.41 7.69 1.30
C CYS A 9 -5.05 8.92 0.45
N SER A 10 -5.43 10.13 0.90
CA SER A 10 -5.03 11.36 0.23
C SER A 10 -3.54 11.69 0.42
N GLU A 11 -2.96 11.37 1.58
CA GLU A 11 -1.56 11.65 1.94
C GLU A 11 -0.57 10.74 1.21
N TYR A 12 -0.90 9.46 0.98
CA TYR A 12 -0.01 8.51 0.30
C TYR A 12 -0.36 8.20 -1.16
N LEU A 13 -1.58 8.51 -1.65
CA LEU A 13 -1.93 8.38 -3.08
C LEU A 13 -1.86 9.71 -3.82
N ILE A 14 -2.66 10.69 -3.39
CA ILE A 14 -2.84 11.94 -4.13
C ILE A 14 -1.63 12.85 -3.96
N ALA A 15 -1.10 12.93 -2.75
CA ALA A 15 -0.04 13.87 -2.45
C ALA A 15 1.27 13.53 -3.21
N PRO A 16 1.77 12.27 -3.25
CA PRO A 16 2.96 11.94 -4.04
C PRO A 16 2.73 12.05 -5.55
N PHE A 17 1.50 11.76 -6.02
CA PHE A 17 1.12 11.94 -7.41
C PHE A 17 1.14 13.41 -7.84
N THR A 18 0.58 14.31 -7.03
CA THR A 18 0.48 15.73 -7.37
C THR A 18 1.77 16.49 -7.15
N SER A 19 2.43 16.30 -6.00
CA SER A 19 3.67 17.03 -5.68
C SER A 19 4.92 16.40 -6.25
N GLN A 20 4.83 15.18 -6.80
CA GLN A 20 5.97 14.44 -7.33
C GLN A 20 7.10 14.28 -6.31
N THR A 21 6.73 14.12 -5.03
CA THR A 21 7.63 13.90 -3.90
C THR A 21 7.11 12.76 -3.02
N ALA A 22 8.01 11.93 -2.51
CA ALA A 22 7.64 10.88 -1.57
C ALA A 22 7.09 11.43 -0.23
N ARG A 23 6.28 10.62 0.46
CA ARG A 23 5.68 10.94 1.77
C ARG A 23 5.59 9.70 2.67
N VAL A 24 5.63 9.97 3.97
CA VAL A 24 5.28 9.02 5.03
C VAL A 24 3.95 9.45 5.65
N ALA A 25 3.06 8.49 5.89
CA ALA A 25 1.76 8.72 6.50
C ALA A 25 1.49 7.69 7.62
N ILE A 26 0.74 8.12 8.65
CA ILE A 26 0.21 7.19 9.65
C ILE A 26 -0.85 6.32 8.96
N PRO A 27 -0.76 4.99 9.05
CA PRO A 27 -1.79 4.11 8.50
C PRO A 27 -3.16 4.46 9.07
N GLY A 28 -4.21 4.34 8.26
CA GLY A 28 -5.59 4.48 8.71
C GLY A 28 -6.20 3.15 9.13
N MET A 29 -7.52 3.14 9.32
CA MET A 29 -8.24 1.89 9.61
C MET A 29 -8.30 0.98 8.38
N GLY A 30 -8.40 1.56 7.18
CA GLY A 30 -8.42 0.79 5.94
C GLY A 30 -7.13 0.00 5.74
N ASP A 31 -5.98 0.68 5.87
CA ASP A 31 -4.66 0.05 5.75
C ASP A 31 -4.47 -1.07 6.78
N ARG A 32 -4.81 -0.81 8.05
CA ARG A 32 -4.70 -1.82 9.12
C ARG A 32 -5.56 -3.05 8.86
N ILE A 33 -6.82 -2.86 8.45
CA ILE A 33 -7.76 -3.97 8.25
C ILE A 33 -7.45 -4.74 6.98
N PHE A 34 -7.24 -4.05 5.85
CA PHE A 34 -7.17 -4.68 4.53
C PHE A 34 -5.76 -4.99 4.06
N SER A 35 -4.75 -4.23 4.52
CA SER A 35 -3.34 -4.46 4.19
C SER A 35 -2.58 -5.17 5.32
N MET A 36 -3.26 -5.50 6.42
CA MET A 36 -2.67 -6.12 7.63
C MET A 36 -1.53 -5.29 8.24
N THR A 37 -1.55 -3.97 8.04
CA THR A 37 -0.51 -3.07 8.56
C THR A 37 -0.50 -3.09 10.09
N GLN A 38 0.66 -3.37 10.68
CA GLN A 38 0.84 -3.50 12.13
C GLN A 38 1.05 -2.13 12.81
N ASP A 39 0.96 -2.11 14.14
CA ASP A 39 1.08 -0.88 14.94
C ASP A 39 2.48 -0.24 14.88
N ASP A 40 3.50 -1.03 14.53
CA ASP A 40 4.88 -0.61 14.33
C ASP A 40 5.23 -0.31 12.87
N GLU A 41 4.25 -0.35 11.97
CA GLU A 41 4.42 -0.07 10.55
C GLU A 41 3.87 1.31 10.14
N MET A 42 4.43 1.87 9.06
CA MET A 42 4.05 3.17 8.49
C MET A 42 3.84 3.04 6.98
N VAL A 43 3.00 3.92 6.41
CA VAL A 43 2.81 3.94 4.95
C VAL A 43 3.85 4.86 4.32
N PHE A 44 4.51 4.37 3.27
CA PHE A 44 5.40 5.16 2.41
C PHE A 44 4.84 5.22 0.99
N GLY A 45 4.51 6.43 0.53
CA GLY A 45 4.04 6.68 -0.82
C GLY A 45 5.11 7.42 -1.63
N LEU A 46 5.32 7.02 -2.89
CA LEU A 46 6.29 7.62 -3.80
C LEU A 46 5.65 8.03 -5.13
N PRO A 47 6.27 8.97 -5.88
CA PRO A 47 5.85 9.30 -7.23
C PRO A 47 5.95 8.10 -8.17
N GLY A 48 5.01 7.96 -9.11
CA GLY A 48 4.98 6.84 -10.05
C GLY A 48 6.26 6.68 -10.88
N LYS A 49 6.96 7.78 -11.19
CA LYS A 49 8.24 7.78 -11.92
C LYS A 49 9.36 7.01 -11.20
N GLU A 50 9.29 6.87 -9.87
CA GLU A 50 10.30 6.21 -9.04
C GLU A 50 10.01 4.70 -8.84
N LEU A 51 8.88 4.19 -9.34
CA LEU A 51 8.49 2.79 -9.16
C LEU A 51 9.49 1.79 -9.75
N GLN A 52 10.08 2.10 -10.90
CA GLN A 52 11.07 1.21 -11.54
C GLN A 52 12.35 1.11 -10.69
N GLU A 53 12.80 2.24 -10.13
CA GLU A 53 13.96 2.30 -9.26
C GLU A 53 13.72 1.52 -7.97
N LEU A 54 12.55 1.70 -7.33
CA LEU A 54 12.15 0.92 -6.16
C LEU A 54 12.16 -0.59 -6.45
N ALA A 55 11.55 -1.02 -7.57
CA ALA A 55 11.49 -2.42 -7.95
C ALA A 55 12.87 -3.04 -8.25
N GLN A 56 13.82 -2.25 -8.77
CA GLN A 56 15.21 -2.67 -8.94
C GLN A 56 15.92 -2.76 -7.58
N GLY A 57 15.81 -1.73 -6.74
CA GLY A 57 16.45 -1.67 -5.43
C GLY A 57 16.01 -2.80 -4.50
N LEU A 58 14.70 -3.13 -4.46
CA LEU A 58 14.20 -4.26 -3.67
C LEU A 58 14.79 -5.60 -4.11
N ARG A 59 14.98 -5.81 -5.42
CA ARG A 59 15.61 -7.03 -5.96
C ARG A 59 17.09 -7.11 -5.61
N GLU A 60 17.82 -6.01 -5.75
CA GLU A 60 19.25 -5.93 -5.44
C GLU A 60 19.51 -6.11 -3.94
N ALA A 61 18.76 -5.41 -3.10
CA ALA A 61 18.85 -5.52 -1.64
C ALA A 61 18.56 -6.93 -1.16
N GLY A 62 17.49 -7.57 -1.68
CA GLY A 62 17.18 -8.96 -1.37
C GLY A 62 18.30 -9.91 -1.78
N LYS A 63 18.80 -9.77 -3.02
CA LYS A 63 19.91 -10.60 -3.52
C LYS A 63 21.16 -10.48 -2.67
N ALA A 64 21.50 -9.27 -2.20
CA ALA A 64 22.71 -9.03 -1.41
C ALA A 64 22.72 -9.79 -0.08
N ILE A 65 21.55 -10.01 0.53
CA ILE A 65 21.41 -10.70 1.82
C ILE A 65 20.85 -12.11 1.71
N GLY A 66 20.60 -12.61 0.49
CA GLY A 66 19.96 -13.91 0.26
C GLY A 66 18.48 -13.97 0.66
N ALA A 67 17.78 -12.83 0.66
CA ALA A 67 16.36 -12.72 0.97
C ALA A 67 15.53 -12.32 -0.27
N ARG A 68 14.21 -12.51 -0.18
CA ARG A 68 13.25 -12.00 -1.16
C ARG A 68 12.47 -10.85 -0.55
N TYR A 69 12.50 -9.70 -1.22
CA TYR A 69 11.65 -8.57 -0.89
C TYR A 69 10.54 -8.35 -1.92
N PRO A 70 9.36 -7.86 -1.49
CA PRO A 70 8.94 -7.73 -0.09
C PRO A 70 8.81 -9.10 0.59
N VAL A 71 8.98 -9.13 1.92
CA VAL A 71 8.86 -10.37 2.70
C VAL A 71 7.42 -10.85 2.61
N THR A 72 7.21 -12.09 2.17
CA THR A 72 5.88 -12.67 2.05
C THR A 72 5.31 -13.03 3.41
N PHE A 73 4.13 -12.51 3.74
CA PHE A 73 3.36 -12.95 4.88
C PHE A 73 2.81 -14.36 4.64
N TYR A 74 2.75 -15.16 5.70
CA TYR A 74 2.08 -16.46 5.68
C TYR A 74 0.55 -16.27 5.72
N GLN A 75 -0.03 -15.95 4.56
CA GLN A 75 -1.44 -15.63 4.43
C GLN A 75 -2.25 -16.89 4.06
N ASN A 76 -2.77 -17.58 5.07
CA ASN A 76 -3.58 -18.81 4.90
C ASN A 76 -5.08 -18.54 4.73
N PHE A 77 -5.46 -17.35 4.27
CA PHE A 77 -6.85 -16.97 4.04
C PHE A 77 -6.97 -16.07 2.83
N GLN A 78 -8.14 -16.07 2.20
CA GLN A 78 -8.47 -15.15 1.12
C GLN A 78 -9.28 -13.98 1.70
N PRO A 79 -8.80 -12.73 1.60
CA PRO A 79 -9.61 -11.56 1.96
C PRO A 79 -10.84 -11.46 1.06
N GLU A 80 -11.99 -11.15 1.63
CA GLU A 80 -13.20 -10.85 0.88
C GLU A 80 -13.45 -9.34 0.83
N PHE A 81 -13.89 -8.85 -0.33
CA PHE A 81 -14.35 -7.48 -0.44
C PHE A 81 -15.60 -7.24 0.42
N PRO A 82 -15.73 -6.06 1.06
CA PRO A 82 -16.97 -5.66 1.71
C PRO A 82 -18.16 -5.71 0.74
N LYS A 83 -19.36 -6.04 1.26
CA LYS A 83 -20.60 -6.20 0.46
C LYS A 83 -20.84 -5.08 -0.57
N PRO A 84 -20.63 -3.79 -0.28
CA PRO A 84 -20.83 -2.73 -1.27
C PRO A 84 -19.97 -2.89 -2.54
N TYR A 85 -18.73 -3.35 -2.41
CA TYR A 85 -17.85 -3.57 -3.56
C TYR A 85 -18.24 -4.81 -4.36
N LYS A 86 -18.82 -5.83 -3.70
CA LYS A 86 -19.37 -7.00 -4.39
C LYS A 86 -20.57 -6.60 -5.27
N VAL A 87 -21.50 -5.81 -4.73
CA VAL A 87 -22.65 -5.28 -5.49
C VAL A 87 -22.17 -4.44 -6.68
N LEU A 88 -21.21 -3.54 -6.45
CA LEU A 88 -20.67 -2.71 -7.53
C LEU A 88 -20.00 -3.55 -8.62
N GLY A 89 -19.26 -4.60 -8.26
CA GLY A 89 -18.63 -5.45 -9.27
C GLY A 89 -19.63 -6.28 -10.08
N GLU A 90 -20.73 -6.72 -9.47
CA GLU A 90 -21.85 -7.34 -10.18
C GLU A 90 -22.52 -6.36 -11.16
N GLU A 91 -22.79 -5.12 -10.71
CA GLU A 91 -23.37 -4.06 -11.56
C GLU A 91 -22.47 -3.69 -12.75
N LEU A 92 -21.15 -3.71 -12.55
CA LEU A 92 -20.15 -3.43 -13.58
C LEU A 92 -19.82 -4.64 -14.46
N GLY A 93 -20.33 -5.84 -14.15
CA GLY A 93 -20.04 -7.08 -14.89
C GLY A 93 -18.58 -7.54 -14.78
N ILE A 94 -17.91 -7.23 -13.66
CA ILE A 94 -16.50 -7.58 -13.39
C ILE A 94 -16.33 -8.59 -12.24
N LEU A 95 -17.44 -9.06 -11.67
CA LEU A 95 -17.50 -10.14 -10.68
C LEU A 95 -18.37 -11.29 -11.18
#